data_AF-A0A9P4ULR7-F1
#
_entry.id   AF-A0A9P4ULR7-F1
#
_cell.length_a   1.000
_cell.length_b   1.000
_cell.length_c   1.000
_cell.angle_alpha   90.00
_cell.angle_beta   90.00
_cell.angle_gamma   90.00
#
_symmetry.space_group_name_H-M   'P 1'
#
loop_
_entity.id
_entity.type
_entity.pdbx_description
1 polymer ?
#
loop_
_entity_poly.entity_id
_entity_poly.type
_entity_poly.pdbx_seq_one_letter_code
_entity_poly.pdbx_strand_id
1 'polypeptide(L)'
;PPTPSPSPLSARGPLPLSASQEGQVRELYHKRVRQKCADEVRDFAACCTNRTFTATLMCRKEQKAMNTCMMQYATQAEQDAARSEWFAKMDERRIEREKKEEKRKKDEVFWREWWDKEKPTPKKSE
;
A
#
# COMPACT_ATOMS: atom_id res chain seq x y z
N PRO A 1 -32.35 5.99 20.30
CA PRO A 1 -32.40 7.13 19.34
C PRO A 1 -31.78 6.67 18.01
N PRO A 2 -32.49 6.75 16.86
CA PRO A 2 -31.93 6.34 15.59
C PRO A 2 -30.94 7.38 15.08
N THR A 3 -29.73 6.94 14.74
CA THR A 3 -28.67 7.76 14.15
C THR A 3 -29.08 8.25 12.76
N PRO A 4 -28.96 9.56 12.44
CA PRO A 4 -29.33 10.07 11.13
C PRO A 4 -28.38 9.58 10.03
N SER A 5 -28.98 9.18 8.90
CA SER A 5 -28.31 8.76 7.66
C SER A 5 -27.42 9.87 7.09
N PRO A 6 -26.23 9.58 6.56
CA PRO A 6 -25.39 10.61 5.93
C PRO A 6 -25.93 11.00 4.55
N SER A 7 -26.45 12.22 4.45
CA SER A 7 -26.79 12.90 3.19
C SER A 7 -25.58 12.99 2.24
N PRO A 8 -25.79 13.09 0.91
CA PRO A 8 -24.75 12.87 -0.09
C PRO A 8 -23.76 14.03 -0.08
N LEU A 9 -22.60 13.80 0.51
CA LEU A 9 -21.46 14.71 0.45
C LEU A 9 -20.85 14.69 -0.95
N SER A 10 -21.36 15.55 -1.82
CA SER A 10 -20.53 16.11 -2.90
C SER A 10 -21.12 17.41 -3.41
N ALA A 11 -20.38 18.51 -3.24
CA ALA A 11 -20.60 19.66 -4.09
C ALA A 11 -19.31 20.43 -4.40
N ARG A 12 -18.37 20.64 -3.46
CA ARG A 12 -17.22 21.55 -3.74
C ARG A 12 -15.89 21.25 -3.04
N GLY A 13 -15.74 20.12 -2.35
CA GLY A 13 -14.50 19.79 -1.64
C GLY A 13 -14.13 18.32 -1.77
N PRO A 14 -12.83 17.97 -1.67
CA PRO A 14 -12.39 16.58 -1.65
C PRO A 14 -13.10 15.85 -0.50
N LEU A 15 -13.54 14.61 -0.73
CA LEU A 15 -14.21 13.83 0.30
C LEU A 15 -13.33 13.80 1.57
N PRO A 16 -13.88 14.12 2.76
CA PRO A 16 -13.12 14.07 3.99
C PRO A 16 -12.70 12.62 4.23
N LEU A 17 -11.40 12.37 4.21
CA LEU A 17 -10.81 11.07 4.48
C LEU A 17 -10.65 10.90 5.99
N SER A 18 -10.79 9.67 6.49
CA SER A 18 -10.40 9.35 7.86
C SER A 18 -8.89 9.48 8.02
N ALA A 19 -8.42 9.72 9.25
CA ALA A 19 -6.97 9.89 9.52
C ALA A 19 -6.11 8.71 9.00
N SER A 20 -6.64 7.48 9.06
CA SER A 20 -5.97 6.30 8.52
C SER A 20 -5.89 6.33 6.99
N GLN A 21 -6.96 6.76 6.32
CA GLN A 21 -7.00 6.91 4.85
C GLN A 21 -6.05 8.00 4.38
N GLU A 22 -5.98 9.13 5.09
CA GLU A 22 -4.99 10.19 4.81
C GLU A 22 -3.55 9.71 4.99
N GLY A 23 -3.29 8.84 5.97
CA GLY A 23 -2.01 8.16 6.13
C GLY A 23 -1.61 7.36 4.88
N GLN A 24 -2.53 6.56 4.34
CA GLN A 24 -2.29 5.77 3.13
C GLN A 24 -2.04 6.65 1.88
N VAL A 25 -2.76 7.77 1.77
CA VAL A 25 -2.51 8.75 0.70
C VAL A 25 -1.13 9.38 0.83
N ARG A 26 -0.71 9.76 2.05
CA ARG A 26 0.64 10.29 2.31
C ARG A 26 1.73 9.29 1.99
N GLU A 27 1.52 8.01 2.26
CA GLU A 27 2.45 6.94 1.89
C GLU A 27 2.61 6.82 0.37
N LEU A 28 1.50 6.84 -0.39
CA LEU A 28 1.53 6.85 -1.85
C LEU A 28 2.24 8.08 -2.40
N TYR A 29 1.93 9.25 -1.86
CA TYR A 29 2.59 10.50 -2.20
C TYR A 29 4.10 10.44 -1.99
N HIS A 30 4.56 10.04 -0.79
CA HIS A 30 5.99 9.91 -0.51
C HIS A 30 6.66 8.85 -1.39
N LYS A 31 5.95 7.76 -1.74
CA LYS A 31 6.45 6.75 -2.66
C LYS A 31 6.68 7.34 -4.06
N ARG A 32 5.73 8.12 -4.59
CA ARG A 32 5.85 8.77 -5.90
C ARG A 32 6.99 9.79 -5.93
N VAL A 33 7.12 10.62 -4.90
CA VAL A 33 8.21 11.59 -4.78
C VAL A 33 9.57 10.88 -4.74
N ARG A 34 9.71 9.81 -3.93
CA ARG A 34 10.95 9.01 -3.90
C ARG A 34 11.25 8.31 -5.23
N GLN A 35 10.23 7.88 -5.98
CA GLN A 35 10.42 7.28 -7.30
C GLN A 35 10.94 8.29 -8.32
N LYS A 36 10.49 9.55 -8.27
CA LYS A 36 11.01 10.63 -9.13
C LYS A 36 12.43 11.03 -8.79
N CYS A 37 12.78 10.98 -7.50
CA CYS A 37 14.13 11.26 -6.99
C CYS A 37 14.98 9.99 -6.78
N ALA A 38 14.73 8.92 -7.53
CA ALA A 38 15.34 7.62 -7.27
C ALA A 38 16.88 7.64 -7.35
N ASP A 39 17.44 8.43 -8.26
CA ASP A 39 18.90 8.55 -8.41
C ASP A 39 19.55 9.20 -7.18
N GLU A 40 19.01 10.33 -6.71
CA GLU A 40 19.50 11.01 -5.51
C GLU A 40 19.37 10.15 -4.24
N VAL A 41 18.26 9.40 -4.14
CA VAL A 41 18.04 8.45 -3.03
C VAL A 41 19.05 7.30 -3.09
N ARG A 42 19.37 6.81 -4.29
CA ARG A 42 20.37 5.74 -4.49
C ARG A 42 21.77 6.23 -4.08
N ASP A 43 22.15 7.44 -4.46
CA ASP A 43 23.47 7.99 -4.14
C ASP A 43 23.62 8.24 -2.63
N PHE A 44 22.55 8.72 -1.97
CA PHE A 44 22.50 8.81 -0.52
C PHE A 44 22.60 7.43 0.15
N ALA A 45 21.89 6.42 -0.36
CA ALA A 45 21.95 5.06 0.15
C ALA A 45 23.35 4.42 -0.03
N ALA A 46 24.00 4.66 -1.16
CA ALA A 46 25.36 4.17 -1.44
C ALA A 46 26.36 4.75 -0.43
N CYS A 47 26.26 6.05 -0.12
CA CYS A 47 27.10 6.68 0.90
C CYS A 47 26.81 6.13 2.31
N CYS A 48 25.54 5.89 2.66
CA CYS A 48 25.14 5.38 3.97
C CYS A 48 25.51 3.91 4.20
N THR A 49 25.64 3.10 3.14
CA THR A 49 25.87 1.65 3.25
C THR A 49 27.13 1.31 4.07
N ASN A 50 28.17 2.14 3.99
CA ASN A 50 29.43 1.94 4.71
C ASN A 50 29.54 2.75 6.02
N ARG A 51 28.52 3.54 6.37
CA ARG A 51 28.57 4.51 7.47
C ARG A 51 27.25 4.50 8.22
N THR A 52 27.11 3.65 9.23
CA THR A 52 25.89 3.56 10.05
C THR A 52 25.74 4.73 11.03
N PHE A 53 26.81 5.10 11.73
CA PHE A 53 26.74 6.12 12.78
C PHE A 53 27.13 7.53 12.32
N THR A 54 28.05 7.64 11.36
CA THR A 54 28.58 8.93 10.87
C THR A 54 27.93 9.38 9.56
N ALA A 55 26.88 8.69 9.11
CA ALA A 55 26.19 8.93 7.83
C ALA A 55 25.70 10.38 7.69
N THR A 56 25.10 10.94 8.74
CA THR A 56 24.51 12.29 8.72
C THR A 56 25.53 13.40 8.56
N LEU A 57 26.78 13.18 9.00
CA LEU A 57 27.86 14.14 8.85
C LEU A 57 28.60 13.95 7.53
N MET A 58 28.96 12.71 7.21
CA MET A 58 29.80 12.40 6.05
C MET A 58 29.02 12.39 4.72
N CYS A 59 27.74 12.00 4.75
CA CYS A 59 26.85 11.96 3.58
C CYS A 59 25.92 13.18 3.52
N ARG A 60 26.33 14.30 4.13
CA ARG A 60 25.51 15.52 4.24
C ARG A 60 25.24 16.16 2.87
N LYS A 61 26.16 15.99 1.91
CA LYS A 61 26.04 16.55 0.55
C LYS A 61 24.92 15.83 -0.22
N GLU A 62 24.98 14.51 -0.21
CA GLU A 62 24.04 13.58 -0.82
C GLU A 62 22.66 13.71 -0.15
N GLN A 63 22.63 13.82 1.19
CA GLN A 63 21.39 14.10 1.93
C GLN A 63 20.74 15.41 1.48
N LYS A 64 21.53 16.48 1.30
CA LYS A 64 21.02 17.77 0.84
C LYS A 64 20.49 17.68 -0.59
N ALA A 65 21.20 17.01 -1.49
CA ALA A 65 20.77 16.82 -2.89
C ALA A 65 19.44 16.06 -2.97
N MET A 66 19.33 14.93 -2.24
CA MET A 66 18.09 14.18 -2.10
C MET A 66 16.95 15.04 -1.56
N ASN A 67 17.17 15.77 -0.47
CA ASN A 67 16.13 16.64 0.11
C ASN A 67 15.71 17.76 -0.85
N THR A 68 16.65 18.36 -1.59
CA THR A 68 16.34 19.36 -2.60
C THR A 68 15.46 18.79 -3.71
N CYS A 69 15.76 17.60 -4.22
CA CYS A 69 14.90 16.93 -5.20
C CYS A 69 13.51 16.63 -4.63
N MET A 70 13.44 16.07 -3.42
CA MET A 70 12.16 15.74 -2.79
C MET A 70 11.28 16.98 -2.60
N MET A 71 11.87 18.12 -2.22
CA MET A 71 11.15 19.39 -2.07
C MET A 71 10.63 19.95 -3.40
N GLN A 72 11.31 19.71 -4.53
CA GLN A 72 10.84 20.15 -5.85
C GLN A 72 9.54 19.44 -6.27
N TYR A 73 9.43 18.15 -5.96
CA TYR A 73 8.22 17.36 -6.24
C TYR A 73 7.20 17.38 -5.11
N ALA A 74 7.51 18.04 -3.99
CA ALA A 74 6.61 18.14 -2.85
C ALA A 74 5.50 19.19 -3.08
N THR A 75 4.72 19.02 -4.14
CA THR A 75 3.68 19.99 -4.54
C THR A 75 2.28 19.49 -4.18
N GLN A 76 1.36 20.43 -3.98
CA GLN A 76 -0.05 20.12 -3.75
C GLN A 76 -0.66 19.30 -4.90
N ALA A 77 -0.25 19.59 -6.14
CA ALA A 77 -0.72 18.86 -7.32
C ALA A 77 -0.35 17.37 -7.26
N GLU A 78 0.85 17.03 -6.77
CA GLU A 78 1.27 15.64 -6.57
C GLU A 78 0.51 14.96 -5.44
N GLN A 79 0.16 15.71 -4.39
CA GLN A 79 -0.67 15.19 -3.31
C GLN A 79 -2.10 14.89 -3.81
N ASP A 80 -2.68 15.76 -4.63
CA ASP A 80 -4.01 15.56 -5.20
C ASP A 80 -4.02 14.40 -6.22
N ALA A 81 -2.95 14.26 -7.02
CA ALA A 81 -2.76 13.12 -7.91
C ALA A 81 -2.57 11.79 -7.16
N ALA A 82 -1.91 11.81 -6.00
CA ALA A 82 -1.81 10.64 -5.12
C ALA A 82 -3.17 10.29 -4.51
N ARG A 83 -3.99 11.30 -4.20
CA ARG A 83 -5.34 11.13 -3.68
C ARG A 83 -6.27 10.49 -4.71
N SER A 84 -6.26 10.97 -5.96
CA SER A 84 -7.06 10.39 -7.04
C SER A 84 -6.65 8.95 -7.37
N GLU A 85 -5.35 8.66 -7.40
CA GLU A 85 -4.83 7.30 -7.58
C GLU A 85 -5.24 6.39 -6.41
N TRP A 86 -5.19 6.88 -5.16
CA TRP A 86 -5.62 6.11 -4.01
C TRP A 86 -7.09 5.70 -4.11
N PHE A 87 -7.96 6.62 -4.56
CA PHE A 87 -9.37 6.33 -4.82
C PHE A 87 -9.53 5.32 -5.97
N ALA A 88 -8.81 5.46 -7.08
CA ALA A 88 -8.88 4.49 -8.17
C ALA A 88 -8.48 3.06 -7.72
N LYS A 89 -7.46 2.97 -6.86
CA LYS A 89 -7.01 1.70 -6.28
C LYS A 89 -7.92 1.14 -5.19
N MET A 90 -8.86 1.92 -4.64
CA MET A 90 -9.79 1.41 -3.64
C MET A 90 -10.69 0.31 -4.21
N ASP A 91 -11.19 0.51 -5.42
CA ASP A 91 -12.02 -0.47 -6.11
C ASP A 91 -11.20 -1.71 -6.48
N GLU A 92 -9.97 -1.53 -6.97
CA GLU A 92 -9.05 -2.64 -7.23
C GLU A 92 -8.79 -3.49 -5.98
N ARG A 93 -8.50 -2.85 -4.83
CA ARG A 93 -8.29 -3.54 -3.55
C ARG A 93 -9.53 -4.28 -3.08
N ARG A 94 -10.74 -3.78 -3.38
CA ARG A 94 -11.98 -4.48 -3.06
C ARG A 94 -12.10 -5.75 -3.90
N ILE A 95 -11.92 -5.64 -5.21
CA ILE A 95 -11.97 -6.76 -6.15
C ILE A 95 -10.92 -7.82 -5.79
N GLU A 96 -9.71 -7.42 -5.40
CA GLU A 96 -8.66 -8.35 -4.99
C GLU A 96 -9.02 -9.12 -3.71
N ARG A 97 -9.63 -8.47 -2.72
CA ARG A 97 -10.13 -9.14 -1.50
C ARG A 97 -11.21 -10.16 -1.85
N GLU A 98 -12.19 -9.79 -2.67
CA GLU A 98 -13.26 -10.68 -3.13
C GLU A 98 -12.68 -11.90 -3.86
N LYS A 99 -11.74 -11.68 -4.80
CA LYS A 99 -11.02 -12.77 -5.49
C LYS A 99 -10.23 -13.68 -4.55
N LYS A 100 -9.57 -13.12 -3.53
CA LYS A 100 -8.80 -13.89 -2.54
C LYS A 100 -9.72 -14.73 -1.65
N GLU A 101 -10.89 -14.22 -1.29
CA GLU A 101 -11.90 -14.97 -0.54
C GLU A 101 -12.50 -16.11 -1.39
N GLU A 102 -12.81 -15.86 -2.66
CA GLU A 102 -13.24 -16.91 -3.58
C GLU A 102 -12.18 -18.00 -3.74
N LYS A 103 -10.91 -17.61 -3.89
CA LYS A 103 -9.79 -18.56 -3.95
C LYS A 103 -9.71 -19.38 -2.66
N ARG A 104 -9.79 -18.75 -1.50
CA ARG A 104 -9.80 -19.46 -0.20
C ARG A 104 -10.93 -20.48 -0.10
N LYS A 105 -12.14 -20.15 -0.56
CA LYS A 105 -13.28 -21.08 -0.55
C LYS A 105 -13.02 -22.27 -1.47
N LYS A 106 -12.48 -22.03 -2.67
CA LYS A 106 -12.11 -23.09 -3.61
C LYS A 106 -11.01 -23.99 -3.05
N ASP A 107 -9.97 -23.38 -2.45
CA ASP A 107 -8.87 -24.09 -1.82
C ASP A 107 -9.39 -24.94 -0.65
N GLU A 108 -10.31 -24.42 0.19
CA GLU A 108 -10.93 -25.16 1.30
C GLU A 108 -11.74 -26.38 0.82
N VAL A 109 -12.54 -26.22 -0.25
CA VAL A 109 -13.26 -27.34 -0.87
C VAL A 109 -12.29 -28.37 -1.45
N PHE A 110 -11.28 -27.91 -2.19
CA PHE A 110 -10.24 -28.77 -2.76
C PHE A 110 -9.51 -29.57 -1.68
N TRP A 111 -9.07 -28.92 -0.60
CA TRP A 111 -8.40 -29.58 0.52
C TRP A 111 -9.31 -30.59 1.22
N ARG A 112 -10.60 -30.29 1.38
CA ARG A 112 -11.58 -31.21 1.96
C ARG A 112 -11.78 -32.46 1.11
N GLU A 113 -11.99 -32.29 -0.19
CA GLU A 113 -12.15 -33.40 -1.15
C GLU A 113 -10.90 -34.26 -1.27
N TRP A 114 -9.71 -33.63 -1.21
CA TRP A 114 -8.44 -34.31 -1.22
C TRP A 114 -8.27 -35.20 0.02
N TRP A 115 -8.58 -34.67 1.21
CA TRP A 115 -8.50 -35.43 2.46
C TRP A 115 -9.49 -36.60 2.52
N ASP A 116 -10.67 -36.49 1.91
CA ASP A 116 -11.68 -37.56 1.93
C ASP A 116 -11.29 -38.77 1.06
N LYS A 117 -10.45 -38.60 0.03
CA LYS A 117 -9.96 -39.71 -0.81
C LYS A 117 -8.89 -40.57 -0.15
N GLU A 118 -8.20 -40.08 0.87
CA GLU A 118 -7.12 -40.81 1.56
C GLU A 118 -7.62 -41.73 2.68
N LYS A 119 -8.92 -41.74 3.01
CA LYS A 119 -9.47 -42.65 4.01
C LYS A 119 -9.45 -44.09 3.48
N PRO A 120 -8.65 -45.01 4.07
CA PRO A 120 -8.67 -46.41 3.65
C PRO A 120 -10.05 -47.00 3.95
N THR A 121 -10.71 -47.56 2.92
CA THR A 121 -11.97 -48.27 3.10
C THR A 121 -11.75 -49.46 4.04
N PRO A 122 -12.56 -49.65 5.10
CA PRO A 122 -12.42 -50.80 5.98
C PRO A 122 -12.60 -52.08 5.17
N LYS A 123 -11.55 -52.91 5.08
CA LYS A 123 -11.62 -54.27 4.51
C LYS A 123 -12.66 -55.04 5.33
N LYS A 124 -13.79 -55.39 4.72
CA LYS A 124 -14.72 -56.38 5.27
C LYS A 124 -13.98 -57.71 5.37
N SER A 125 -13.72 -58.17 6.58
CA SER A 125 -13.28 -59.53 6.86
C SER A 125 -14.47 -60.46 6.69
N GLU A 126 -14.38 -61.34 5.69
CA GLU A 126 -15.27 -62.48 5.43
C GLU A 126 -14.89 -63.66 6.32
#